data_AF-A0A9X2NJ78-F1
#
_entry.id   AF-A0A9X2NJ78-F1
#
_cell.length_a   1.000
_cell.length_b   1.000
_cell.length_c   1.000
_cell.angle_alpha   90.00
_cell.angle_beta   90.00
_cell.angle_gamma   90.00
#
_symmetry.space_group_name_H-M   'P 1'
#
loop_
_entity.id
_entity.type
_entity.pdbx_description
1 polymer ?
#
loop_
_entity_poly.entity_id
_entity_poly.type
_entity_poly.pdbx_seq_one_letter_code
_entity_poly.pdbx_strand_id
1 'polypeptide(L)'
;MTQPLSLCNTCLTTMQQFTEYTCVHIDLNHSQAQPTAADMLETLRREWDVTKAGFARSVGYTHAHVSRVLTAETSISPHFAHSVQEAFGLRALHLLHRQSADQLKIIAHTAASSRSNPRKGNTVDVDEAQIEENYRRHTPIHEIARSNNISYGTVWRILDKRGVPLEPFGGPVPGRPAGAERGLRPHRSSH
;
A
#
# COMPACT_ATOMS: atom_id res chain seq x y z
N MET A 1 40.45 71.68 18.11
CA MET A 1 39.92 70.84 19.20
C MET A 1 38.65 70.19 18.71
N THR A 2 38.73 68.93 18.27
CA THR A 2 37.58 68.10 17.87
C THR A 2 37.99 66.66 18.11
N GLN A 3 37.25 65.99 19.00
CA GLN A 3 37.51 64.64 19.48
C GLN A 3 37.09 63.57 18.44
N PRO A 4 37.69 62.35 18.50
CA PRO A 4 37.42 61.28 17.56
C PRO A 4 36.15 60.52 17.92
N LEU A 5 35.25 60.32 16.95
CA LEU A 5 34.12 59.42 17.08
C LEU A 5 34.59 57.97 16.84
N SER A 6 34.66 57.24 17.95
CA SER A 6 34.68 55.79 18.07
C SER A 6 33.51 55.17 17.29
N LEU A 7 33.76 54.69 16.08
CA LEU A 7 32.88 53.74 15.41
C LEU A 7 33.25 52.32 15.86
N CYS A 8 32.43 51.79 16.76
CA CYS A 8 32.48 50.41 17.22
C CYS A 8 32.35 49.43 16.04
N ASN A 9 33.40 48.63 15.83
CA ASN A 9 33.48 47.51 14.88
C ASN A 9 32.64 46.29 15.29
N THR A 10 31.48 46.46 15.93
CA THR A 10 30.67 45.33 16.44
C THR A 10 29.35 45.10 15.71
N CYS A 11 29.06 45.84 14.62
CA CYS A 11 27.84 45.61 13.82
C CYS A 11 28.07 44.92 12.47
N LEU A 12 29.29 44.45 12.17
CA LEU A 12 29.61 43.78 10.90
C LEU A 12 29.87 42.26 11.05
N THR A 13 29.51 41.67 12.18
CA THR A 13 29.81 40.26 12.50
C THR A 13 28.57 39.49 12.97
N THR A 14 27.41 39.69 12.34
CA THR A 14 26.21 38.86 12.61
C THR A 14 25.32 38.66 11.38
N MET A 15 25.92 38.75 10.19
CA MET A 15 25.26 38.45 8.91
C MET A 15 26.06 37.42 8.10
N GLN A 16 26.70 36.46 8.79
CA GLN A 16 27.56 35.46 8.14
C GLN A 16 27.58 34.10 8.87
N GLN A 17 26.45 33.64 9.44
CA GLN A 17 26.38 32.32 10.10
C GLN A 17 25.07 31.52 9.87
N PHE A 18 24.38 31.70 8.74
CA PHE A 18 23.25 30.83 8.39
C PHE A 18 23.32 30.27 6.96
N THR A 19 24.52 29.86 6.55
CA THR A 19 24.72 28.98 5.39
C THR A 19 25.74 27.88 5.70
N GLU A 20 25.79 27.40 6.94
CA GLU A 20 26.31 26.06 7.19
C GLU A 20 25.14 25.09 7.03
N TYR A 21 24.92 24.70 5.78
CA TYR A 21 24.30 23.44 5.48
C TYR A 21 25.08 22.38 6.25
N THR A 22 24.48 21.78 7.28
CA THR A 22 24.89 20.48 7.78
C THR A 22 24.66 19.49 6.66
N CYS A 23 25.63 19.40 5.74
CA CYS A 23 25.91 18.18 5.04
C CYS A 23 26.24 17.17 6.13
N VAL A 24 25.23 16.40 6.53
CA VAL A 24 25.44 15.11 7.19
C VAL A 24 26.41 14.38 6.29
N HIS A 25 27.65 14.26 6.75
CA HIS A 25 28.69 13.47 6.11
C HIS A 25 28.21 12.03 6.22
N ILE A 26 27.45 11.57 5.22
CA ILE A 26 27.03 10.18 5.14
C ILE A 26 28.26 9.43 4.64
N ASP A 27 28.97 8.77 5.55
CA ASP A 27 30.00 7.80 5.22
C ASP A 27 29.47 6.82 4.17
N LEU A 28 30.03 6.90 2.96
CA LEU A 28 29.62 6.13 1.77
C LEU A 28 30.09 4.66 1.79
N ASN A 29 30.52 4.13 2.94
CA ASN A 29 31.13 2.79 3.04
C ASN A 29 30.48 1.88 4.08
N HIS A 30 29.16 1.81 4.04
CA HIS A 30 28.45 0.76 4.75
C HIS A 30 27.15 0.47 4.02
N SER A 31 26.89 -0.81 3.74
CA SER A 31 25.55 -1.33 3.36
C SER A 31 24.56 -1.15 4.52
N GLN A 32 24.42 0.07 5.02
CA GLN A 32 23.48 0.45 6.06
C GLN A 32 22.13 0.56 5.37
N ALA A 33 21.19 -0.25 5.85
CA ALA A 33 19.79 -0.08 5.54
C ALA A 33 19.45 1.41 5.71
N GLN A 34 18.96 2.01 4.62
CA GLN A 34 18.57 3.42 4.64
C GLN A 34 17.60 3.64 5.82
N PRO A 35 17.85 4.65 6.67
CA PRO A 35 17.04 4.86 7.87
C PRO A 35 15.58 5.08 7.48
N THR A 36 14.67 4.49 8.25
CA THR A 36 13.24 4.66 8.01
C THR A 36 12.80 6.06 8.39
N ALA A 37 11.62 6.48 7.93
CA ALA A 37 11.07 7.78 8.30
C ALA A 37 10.88 7.92 9.83
N ALA A 38 10.57 6.82 10.53
CA ALA A 38 10.46 6.80 11.99
C ALA A 38 11.83 6.96 12.67
N ASP A 39 12.87 6.29 12.16
CA ASP A 39 14.24 6.44 12.68
C ASP A 39 14.76 7.87 12.54
N MET A 40 14.41 8.54 11.43
CA MET A 40 14.76 9.94 11.22
C MET A 40 14.11 10.85 12.27
N LEU A 41 12.82 10.64 12.57
CA LEU A 41 12.11 11.41 13.59
C LEU A 41 12.67 11.14 14.99
N GLU A 42 13.04 9.90 15.30
CA GLU A 42 13.64 9.55 16.58
C GLU A 42 15.06 10.12 16.72
N THR A 43 15.82 10.17 15.63
CA THR A 43 17.14 10.83 15.58
C THR A 43 17.00 12.33 15.81
N LEU A 44 16.08 12.98 15.10
CA LEU A 44 15.78 14.41 15.28
C LEU A 44 15.36 14.72 16.72
N ARG A 45 14.51 13.88 17.30
CA ARG A 45 14.05 14.01 18.69
C ARG A 45 15.23 13.97 19.68
N ARG A 46 16.21 13.09 19.44
CA ARG A 46 17.42 12.97 20.27
C ARG A 46 18.38 14.13 20.08
N GLU A 47 18.55 14.60 18.84
CA GLU A 47 19.40 15.75 18.50
C GLU A 47 18.93 17.03 19.19
N TRP A 48 17.62 17.23 19.27
CA TRP A 48 17.01 18.38 19.95
C TRP A 48 16.78 18.17 21.46
N ASP A 49 17.22 17.02 22.00
CA ASP A 49 17.06 16.62 23.40
C ASP A 49 15.63 16.78 23.95
N VAL A 50 14.63 16.51 23.11
CA VAL A 50 13.21 16.65 23.48
C VAL A 50 12.61 15.32 23.89
N THR A 51 11.87 15.31 25.01
CA THR A 51 11.06 14.14 25.40
C THR A 51 9.97 13.88 24.36
N LYS A 52 9.46 12.64 24.25
CA LYS A 52 8.32 12.33 23.33
C LYS A 52 7.11 13.24 23.57
N ALA A 53 6.82 13.56 24.82
CA ALA A 53 5.75 14.49 25.20
C ALA A 53 6.08 15.95 24.87
N GLY A 54 7.36 16.35 24.91
CA GLY A 54 7.82 17.66 24.44
C GLY A 54 7.68 17.78 22.92
N PHE A 55 8.19 16.78 22.18
CA PHE A 55 8.06 16.70 20.74
C PHE A 55 6.60 16.79 20.29
N ALA A 56 5.71 16.02 20.94
CA ALA A 56 4.28 16.05 20.64
C ALA A 56 3.63 17.43 20.82
N ARG A 57 4.02 18.14 21.90
CA ARG A 57 3.58 19.52 22.14
C ARG A 57 4.09 20.48 21.08
N SER A 58 5.35 20.34 20.65
CA SER A 58 5.94 21.21 19.62
C SER A 58 5.25 21.09 18.26
N VAL A 59 4.80 19.87 17.88
CA VAL A 59 4.11 19.65 16.60
C VAL A 59 2.59 19.82 16.67
N GLY A 60 2.01 20.02 17.86
CA GLY A 60 0.57 20.16 18.05
C GLY A 60 -0.24 18.86 17.95
N TYR A 61 0.38 17.70 18.25
CA TYR A 61 -0.30 16.40 18.23
C TYR A 61 -0.36 15.74 19.61
N THR A 62 -1.23 14.74 19.75
CA THR A 62 -1.32 13.97 21.00
C THR A 62 -0.09 13.08 21.17
N HIS A 63 0.34 12.88 22.42
CA HIS A 63 1.47 12.00 22.75
C HIS A 63 1.29 10.57 22.21
N ALA A 64 0.05 10.05 22.26
CA ALA A 64 -0.28 8.73 21.74
C ALA A 64 -0.08 8.64 20.22
N HIS A 65 -0.51 9.65 19.46
CA HIS A 65 -0.31 9.68 18.00
C HIS A 65 1.17 9.68 17.65
N VAL A 66 1.94 10.60 18.27
CA VAL A 66 3.39 10.71 18.05
C VAL A 66 4.11 9.42 18.43
N SER A 67 3.72 8.78 19.53
CA SER A 67 4.33 7.51 19.95
C SER A 67 4.16 6.43 18.88
N ARG A 68 2.97 6.30 18.29
CA ARG A 68 2.70 5.34 17.20
C ARG A 68 3.45 5.67 15.91
N VAL A 69 3.64 6.96 15.62
CA VAL A 69 4.42 7.40 14.46
C VAL A 69 5.90 7.06 14.67
N LEU A 70 6.44 7.30 15.87
CA LEU A 70 7.84 6.98 16.20
C LEU A 70 8.12 5.48 16.26
N THR A 71 7.11 4.64 16.57
CA THR A 71 7.22 3.16 16.51
C THR A 71 6.88 2.58 15.14
N ALA A 72 6.63 3.42 14.13
CA ALA A 72 6.20 3.03 12.79
C ALA A 72 4.88 2.22 12.74
N GLU A 73 4.07 2.25 13.81
CA GLU A 73 2.73 1.63 13.86
C GLU A 73 1.71 2.41 13.03
N THR A 74 1.91 3.72 12.85
CA THR A 74 1.02 4.59 12.09
C THR A 74 1.82 5.35 11.03
N SER A 75 1.24 5.49 9.84
CA SER A 75 1.84 6.27 8.76
C SER A 75 1.87 7.76 9.10
N ILE A 76 2.95 8.41 8.67
CA ILE A 76 3.11 9.86 8.71
C ILE A 76 2.14 10.48 7.69
N SER A 77 1.26 11.33 8.20
CA SER A 77 0.36 12.13 7.36
C SER A 77 1.11 13.36 6.79
N PRO A 78 0.68 13.88 5.62
CA PRO A 78 1.27 15.10 5.06
C PRO A 78 1.18 16.30 6.01
N HIS A 79 0.07 16.44 6.74
CA HIS A 79 -0.10 17.52 7.72
C HIS A 79 0.89 17.37 8.88
N PHE A 80 1.07 16.16 9.41
CA PHE A 80 2.05 15.91 10.46
C PHE A 80 3.47 16.23 10.00
N ALA A 81 3.83 15.82 8.78
CA ALA A 81 5.13 16.11 8.19
C ALA A 81 5.36 17.63 8.05
N HIS A 82 4.32 18.39 7.69
CA HIS A 82 4.39 19.85 7.64
C HIS A 82 4.62 20.46 9.04
N SER A 83 3.88 20.02 10.05
CA SER A 83 4.06 20.50 11.42
C SER A 83 5.46 20.19 11.97
N VAL A 84 6.04 19.04 11.62
CA VAL A 84 7.43 18.70 11.95
C VAL A 84 8.42 19.65 11.25
N GLN A 85 8.15 20.01 9.99
CA GLN A 85 8.97 20.98 9.25
C GLN A 85 8.93 22.35 9.91
N GLU A 86 7.76 22.81 10.33
CA GLU A 86 7.61 24.11 11.00
C GLU A 86 8.31 24.14 12.36
N ALA A 87 8.21 23.05 13.14
CA ALA A 87 8.76 23.00 14.48
C ALA A 87 10.29 22.76 14.52
N PHE A 88 10.83 21.96 13.58
CA PHE A 88 12.21 21.47 13.65
C PHE A 88 13.02 21.66 12.35
N GLY A 89 12.43 22.24 11.31
CA GLY A 89 13.11 22.48 10.03
C GLY A 89 13.31 21.25 9.14
N LEU A 90 12.86 20.06 9.56
CA LEU A 90 12.98 18.84 8.76
C LEU A 90 11.99 18.86 7.60
N ARG A 91 12.50 18.87 6.35
CA ARG A 91 11.66 18.95 5.14
C ARG A 91 10.60 17.85 5.11
N ALA A 92 9.33 18.25 5.07
CA ALA A 92 8.17 17.36 5.05
C ALA A 92 8.23 16.36 3.89
N LEU A 93 8.66 16.84 2.70
CA LEU A 93 8.82 16.00 1.52
C LEU A 93 9.81 14.85 1.74
N HIS A 94 10.87 15.07 2.52
CA HIS A 94 11.87 14.04 2.77
C HIS A 94 11.28 12.90 3.61
N LEU A 95 10.50 13.23 4.65
CA LEU A 95 9.79 12.24 5.48
C LEU A 95 8.80 11.42 4.64
N LEU A 96 7.99 12.09 3.82
CA LEU A 96 6.98 11.41 3.00
C LEU A 96 7.62 10.52 1.93
N HIS A 97 8.70 10.99 1.28
CA HIS A 97 9.42 10.19 0.30
C HIS A 97 10.01 8.94 0.94
N ARG A 98 10.60 9.06 2.14
CA ARG A 98 11.15 7.92 2.89
C ARG A 98 10.07 6.91 3.26
N GLN A 99 8.94 7.36 3.77
CA GLN A 99 7.81 6.49 4.04
C GLN A 99 7.33 5.75 2.78
N SER A 100 7.21 6.45 1.66
CA SER A 100 6.77 5.81 0.41
C SER A 100 7.76 4.74 -0.05
N ALA A 101 9.06 4.99 0.08
CA ALA A 101 10.09 4.02 -0.24
C ALA A 101 10.01 2.78 0.66
N ASP A 102 9.76 2.95 1.96
CA ASP A 102 9.62 1.82 2.89
C ASP A 102 8.34 1.01 2.63
N GLN A 103 7.23 1.69 2.32
CA GLN A 103 5.99 1.02 1.90
C GLN A 103 6.19 0.21 0.62
N LEU A 104 6.91 0.74 -0.36
CA LEU A 104 7.20 0.03 -1.60
C LEU A 104 8.09 -1.20 -1.35
N LYS A 105 9.06 -1.13 -0.45
CA LYS A 105 9.85 -2.31 -0.04
C LYS A 105 8.95 -3.39 0.58
N ILE A 106 8.06 -3.00 1.51
CA ILE A 106 7.11 -3.94 2.14
C ILE A 106 6.19 -4.57 1.08
N ILE A 107 5.68 -3.79 0.13
CA ILE A 107 4.85 -4.30 -0.97
C ILE A 107 5.66 -5.26 -1.86
N ALA A 108 6.91 -4.93 -2.19
CA ALA A 108 7.75 -5.80 -2.99
C ALA A 108 8.00 -7.16 -2.31
N HIS A 109 8.27 -7.16 -1.01
CA HIS A 109 8.44 -8.39 -0.22
C HIS A 109 7.15 -9.18 -0.06
N THR A 110 6.03 -8.51 0.21
CA THR A 110 4.72 -9.19 0.33
C THR A 110 4.24 -9.73 -1.02
N ALA A 111 4.40 -8.99 -2.11
CA ALA A 111 4.08 -9.47 -3.46
C ALA A 111 4.96 -10.67 -3.87
N ALA A 112 6.24 -10.69 -3.48
CA ALA A 112 7.10 -11.86 -3.67
C ALA A 112 6.60 -13.09 -2.90
N SER A 113 6.20 -12.91 -1.63
CA SER A 113 5.60 -13.98 -0.81
C SER A 113 4.22 -14.43 -1.33
N SER A 114 3.37 -13.51 -1.78
CA SER A 114 2.03 -13.82 -2.31
C SER A 114 2.08 -14.48 -3.70
N ARG A 115 3.18 -14.33 -4.44
CA ARG A 115 3.44 -15.11 -5.67
C ARG A 115 3.84 -16.55 -5.36
N SER A 116 4.11 -16.90 -4.11
CA SER A 116 4.26 -18.30 -3.69
C SER A 116 2.88 -18.91 -3.40
N ASN A 117 2.45 -19.75 -4.35
CA ASN A 117 1.42 -20.78 -4.25
C ASN A 117 0.05 -20.50 -4.93
N PRO A 118 -0.01 -20.58 -6.28
CA PRO A 118 -1.29 -20.66 -7.01
C PRO A 118 -2.14 -21.90 -6.65
N ARG A 119 -1.66 -22.82 -5.80
CA ARG A 119 -2.43 -24.01 -5.36
C ARG A 119 -3.15 -23.84 -4.03
N LYS A 120 -2.98 -22.73 -3.30
CA LYS A 120 -3.79 -22.45 -2.11
C LYS A 120 -5.07 -21.70 -2.49
N GLY A 121 -5.79 -22.24 -3.47
CA GLY A 121 -7.22 -21.94 -3.57
C GLY A 121 -7.90 -22.47 -2.31
N ASN A 122 -9.03 -21.88 -1.91
CA ASN A 122 -9.95 -22.60 -1.03
C ASN A 122 -10.26 -23.93 -1.73
N THR A 123 -9.64 -25.02 -1.28
CA THR A 123 -10.01 -26.37 -1.70
C THR A 123 -11.36 -26.62 -1.07
N VAL A 124 -12.42 -26.16 -1.72
CA VAL A 124 -13.74 -26.72 -1.49
C VAL A 124 -13.63 -28.13 -2.05
N ASP A 125 -13.76 -29.12 -1.18
CA ASP A 125 -13.86 -30.51 -1.61
C ASP A 125 -15.21 -30.64 -2.32
N VAL A 126 -15.17 -30.62 -3.65
CA VAL A 126 -16.37 -30.63 -4.49
C VAL A 126 -16.55 -32.04 -5.00
N ASP A 127 -17.63 -32.70 -4.57
CA ASP A 127 -18.03 -33.99 -5.12
C ASP A 127 -18.58 -33.79 -6.54
N GLU A 128 -17.68 -33.92 -7.52
CA GLU A 128 -18.01 -33.78 -8.94
C GLU A 128 -19.06 -34.81 -9.41
N ALA A 129 -19.11 -36.00 -8.80
CA ALA A 129 -20.07 -37.04 -9.17
C ALA A 129 -21.47 -36.70 -8.66
N GLN A 130 -21.57 -36.11 -7.46
CA GLN A 130 -22.83 -35.60 -6.92
C GLN A 130 -23.38 -34.45 -7.79
N ILE A 131 -22.52 -33.55 -8.28
CA ILE A 131 -22.92 -32.46 -9.18
C ILE A 131 -23.50 -32.99 -10.50
N GLU A 132 -22.86 -33.99 -11.09
CA GLU A 132 -23.33 -34.62 -12.32
C GLU A 132 -24.69 -35.32 -12.11
N GLU A 133 -24.82 -36.10 -11.04
CA GLU A 133 -26.06 -36.81 -10.71
C GLU A 133 -27.23 -35.84 -10.47
N ASN A 134 -27.00 -34.75 -9.73
CA ASN A 134 -28.01 -33.71 -9.52
C ASN A 134 -28.42 -33.03 -10.83
N TYR A 135 -27.48 -32.80 -11.73
CA TYR A 135 -27.78 -32.24 -13.05
C TYR A 135 -28.61 -33.22 -13.91
N ARG A 136 -28.26 -34.52 -13.92
CA ARG A 136 -29.05 -35.55 -14.61
C ARG A 136 -30.47 -35.67 -14.04
N ARG A 137 -30.64 -35.45 -12.73
CA ARG A 137 -31.96 -35.35 -12.05
C ARG A 137 -32.73 -34.05 -12.34
N HIS A 138 -32.28 -33.22 -13.26
CA HIS A 138 -32.91 -31.97 -13.68
C HIS A 138 -32.94 -30.89 -12.57
N THR A 139 -32.03 -30.97 -11.59
CA THR A 139 -31.84 -29.87 -10.64
C THR A 139 -31.22 -28.67 -11.36
N PRO A 140 -31.75 -27.45 -11.19
CA PRO A 140 -31.21 -26.29 -11.87
C PRO A 140 -29.82 -25.94 -11.33
N ILE A 141 -28.91 -25.52 -12.22
CA ILE A 141 -27.48 -25.26 -11.93
C ILE A 141 -27.29 -24.27 -10.77
N HIS A 142 -28.17 -23.29 -10.61
CA HIS A 142 -28.09 -22.32 -9.51
C HIS A 142 -28.35 -22.94 -8.13
N GLU A 143 -29.17 -24.00 -8.07
CA GLU A 143 -29.47 -24.74 -6.84
C GLU A 143 -28.32 -25.70 -6.50
N ILE A 144 -27.72 -26.34 -7.51
CA ILE A 144 -26.49 -27.15 -7.37
C ILE A 144 -25.32 -26.29 -6.87
N ALA A 145 -25.18 -25.08 -7.40
CA ALA A 145 -24.15 -24.13 -6.97
C ALA A 145 -24.33 -23.71 -5.50
N ARG A 146 -25.58 -23.45 -5.10
CA ARG A 146 -25.93 -23.07 -3.73
C ARG A 146 -25.68 -24.23 -2.74
N SER A 147 -26.11 -25.45 -3.07
CA SER A 147 -25.96 -26.61 -2.19
C SER A 147 -24.50 -27.02 -1.97
N ASN A 148 -23.64 -26.77 -2.96
CA ASN A 148 -22.21 -27.08 -2.89
C ASN A 148 -21.35 -25.87 -2.49
N ASN A 149 -21.97 -24.72 -2.19
CA ASN A 149 -21.29 -23.46 -1.85
C ASN A 149 -20.18 -23.06 -2.86
N ILE A 150 -20.46 -23.27 -4.15
CA ILE A 150 -19.55 -22.99 -5.26
C ILE A 150 -20.19 -22.02 -6.26
N SER A 151 -19.36 -21.38 -7.07
CA SER A 151 -19.87 -20.48 -8.10
C SER A 151 -20.59 -21.23 -9.22
N TYR A 152 -21.59 -20.59 -9.83
CA TYR A 152 -22.28 -21.10 -11.03
C TYR A 152 -21.29 -21.52 -12.12
N GLY A 153 -20.26 -20.69 -12.37
CA GLY A 153 -19.24 -20.98 -13.37
C GLY A 153 -18.32 -22.14 -13.02
N THR A 154 -18.24 -22.55 -11.74
CA THR A 154 -17.53 -23.76 -11.31
C THR A 154 -18.32 -25.00 -11.67
N VAL A 155 -19.64 -25.02 -11.39
CA VAL A 155 -20.54 -26.11 -11.78
C VAL A 155 -20.52 -26.31 -13.31
N TRP A 156 -20.59 -25.21 -14.06
CA TRP A 156 -20.57 -25.24 -15.52
C TRP A 156 -19.29 -25.89 -16.07
N ARG A 157 -18.12 -25.53 -15.51
CA ARG A 157 -16.82 -26.13 -15.87
C ARG A 157 -16.71 -27.62 -15.53
N ILE A 158 -17.32 -28.05 -14.43
CA ILE A 158 -17.34 -29.46 -14.02
C ILE A 158 -18.20 -30.28 -15.00
N LEU A 159 -19.39 -29.80 -15.35
CA LEU A 159 -20.28 -30.49 -16.29
C LEU A 159 -19.72 -30.54 -17.71
N ASP A 160 -19.09 -29.45 -18.17
CA ASP A 160 -18.42 -29.35 -19.47
C ASP A 160 -17.23 -30.35 -19.57
N LYS A 161 -16.39 -30.41 -18.53
CA LYS A 161 -15.28 -31.37 -18.42
C LYS A 161 -15.74 -32.84 -18.44
N ARG A 162 -16.95 -33.12 -17.95
CA ARG A 162 -17.55 -34.47 -17.91
C ARG A 162 -18.28 -34.85 -19.21
N GLY A 163 -18.36 -33.93 -20.19
CA GLY A 163 -19.03 -34.17 -21.46
C GLY A 163 -20.54 -34.33 -21.32
N VAL A 164 -21.13 -33.80 -20.24
CA VAL A 164 -22.58 -33.82 -20.04
C VAL A 164 -23.19 -32.83 -21.04
N PRO A 165 -24.18 -33.24 -21.87
CA PRO A 165 -24.84 -32.34 -22.78
C PRO A 165 -25.55 -31.24 -21.98
N LEU A 166 -24.94 -30.06 -21.99
CA LEU A 166 -25.51 -28.85 -21.43
C LEU A 166 -26.57 -28.38 -22.42
N GLU A 167 -27.76 -28.97 -22.32
CA GLU A 167 -28.96 -28.38 -22.93
C GLU A 167 -28.96 -26.89 -22.58
N PRO A 168 -29.00 -25.99 -23.59
CA PRO A 168 -29.33 -24.61 -23.31
C PRO A 168 -30.79 -24.63 -22.88
N PHE A 169 -31.05 -24.87 -21.59
CA PHE A 169 -32.33 -24.53 -21.00
C PHE A 169 -32.42 -23.01 -21.08
N GLY A 170 -32.88 -22.55 -22.25
CA GLY A 170 -33.28 -21.21 -22.57
C GLY A 170 -34.53 -20.89 -21.78
N GLY A 171 -34.37 -20.71 -20.48
CA GLY A 171 -35.18 -19.77 -19.74
C GLY A 171 -34.57 -18.39 -19.94
N PRO A 172 -35.38 -17.35 -20.20
CA PRO A 172 -34.86 -15.99 -20.31
C PRO A 172 -34.14 -15.62 -19.02
N VAL A 173 -32.87 -15.25 -19.14
CA VAL A 173 -32.12 -14.61 -18.05
C VAL A 173 -32.82 -13.28 -17.77
N PRO A 174 -33.38 -13.04 -16.57
CA PRO A 174 -33.99 -11.76 -16.27
C PRO A 174 -32.91 -10.67 -16.36
N GLY A 175 -33.05 -9.76 -17.32
CA GLY A 175 -32.16 -8.61 -17.50
C GLY A 175 -31.23 -8.62 -18.71
N ARG A 176 -31.30 -9.61 -19.62
CA ARG A 176 -30.56 -9.56 -20.90
C ARG A 176 -31.50 -9.17 -22.05
N PRO A 177 -31.30 -8.05 -22.75
CA PRO A 177 -32.13 -7.70 -23.90
C PRO A 177 -31.97 -8.77 -24.99
N ALA A 178 -33.10 -9.27 -25.48
CA ALA A 178 -33.17 -10.25 -26.56
C ALA A 178 -32.66 -9.61 -27.86
N GLY A 179 -31.58 -10.16 -28.42
CA GLY A 179 -31.02 -9.67 -29.70
C GLY A 179 -29.51 -9.78 -29.87
N ALA A 180 -28.74 -10.28 -28.90
CA ALA A 180 -27.30 -10.50 -29.07
C ALA A 180 -27.04 -11.91 -29.65
N GLU A 181 -27.36 -12.10 -30.93
CA GLU A 181 -26.84 -13.23 -31.69
C GLU A 181 -25.30 -13.18 -31.65
N ARG A 182 -24.69 -14.25 -31.15
CA ARG A 182 -23.23 -14.40 -31.18
C ARG A 182 -22.84 -14.60 -32.64
N GLY A 183 -22.34 -13.54 -33.27
CA GLY A 183 -21.57 -13.65 -34.51
C GLY A 183 -20.49 -14.71 -34.33
N LEU A 184 -20.58 -15.77 -35.14
CA LEU A 184 -19.54 -16.75 -35.38
C LEU A 184 -18.23 -16.01 -35.66
N ARG A 185 -17.24 -16.13 -34.77
CA ARG A 185 -15.86 -15.77 -35.10
C ARG A 185 -15.27 -16.93 -35.91
N PRO A 186 -14.87 -16.74 -37.19
CA PRO A 186 -14.12 -17.76 -37.89
C PRO A 186 -12.73 -17.89 -37.28
N HIS A 187 -12.29 -19.14 -37.14
CA HIS A 187 -10.92 -19.50 -36.79
C HIS A 187 -9.95 -18.87 -37.82
N ARG A 188 -9.01 -18.07 -37.32
CA ARG A 188 -7.87 -17.59 -38.09
C ARG A 188 -6.85 -18.73 -38.19
N SER A 189 -6.93 -19.49 -39.29
CA SER A 189 -5.89 -20.42 -39.70
C SER A 189 -4.70 -19.63 -40.21
N SER A 190 -3.55 -19.80 -39.57
CA SER A 190 -2.26 -19.30 -40.03
C SER A 190 -1.79 -20.13 -41.22
N HIS A 191 -1.51 -19.47 -42.34
CA HIS A 191 -0.53 -19.87 -43.34
C HIS A 191 0.10 -18.59 -43.91
#